data_AF-W5LZX0-F1
#
_entry.id   AF-W5LZX0-F1
#
_cell.length_a   1.000
_cell.length_b   1.000
_cell.length_c   1.000
_cell.angle_alpha   90.00
_cell.angle_beta   90.00
_cell.angle_gamma   90.00
#
_symmetry.space_group_name_H-M   'P 1'
#
loop_
_entity.id
_entity.type
_entity.pdbx_description
1 polymer ?
#
loop_
_entity_poly.entity_id
_entity_poly.type
_entity_poly.pdbx_seq_one_letter_code
_entity_poly.pdbx_strand_id
1 'polypeptide(L)'
;MRTALIALILVACSCHTAGKKFRWCCVSDREQRKCADLARALAAVLPAAAVAAFAKLSCILAPSTADCIGKIQANRADAVTLDAGEVYTAAKQFGLIAVAKEMYEDGGCVLAVALVRNSSLSIRSLQGTRSCHSGARWTAGWSLPLGFLLSRNYLPWAEEQPLSQGQCVQSLSDPHPCVQSL
;
A
#
# COMPACT_ATOMS: atom_id res chain seq x y z
N MET A 1 -22.20 -39.16 43.84
CA MET A 1 -20.85 -39.26 43.22
C MET A 1 -20.87 -39.08 41.70
N ARG A 2 -21.87 -39.56 40.96
CA ARG A 2 -21.98 -39.36 39.49
C ARG A 2 -22.35 -37.94 39.05
N THR A 3 -23.06 -37.19 39.88
CA THR A 3 -23.50 -35.81 39.59
C THR A 3 -22.39 -34.77 39.75
N ALA A 4 -21.40 -35.03 40.62
CA ALA A 4 -20.24 -34.15 40.80
C ALA A 4 -19.27 -34.17 39.61
N LEU A 5 -19.20 -35.30 38.88
CA LEU A 5 -18.36 -35.46 37.69
C LEU A 5 -18.87 -34.65 36.48
N ILE A 6 -20.18 -34.44 36.37
CA ILE A 6 -20.78 -33.69 35.25
C ILE A 6 -20.56 -32.18 35.42
N ALA A 7 -20.58 -31.68 36.66
CA ALA A 7 -20.28 -30.28 36.97
C ALA A 7 -18.80 -29.93 36.73
N LEU A 8 -17.87 -30.88 36.89
CA LEU A 8 -16.44 -30.65 36.69
C LEU A 8 -16.05 -30.52 35.20
N ILE A 9 -16.81 -31.13 34.29
CA ILE A 9 -16.53 -31.12 32.85
C ILE A 9 -16.97 -29.79 32.19
N LEU A 10 -17.97 -29.10 32.76
CA LEU A 10 -18.46 -27.81 32.24
C LEU A 10 -17.55 -26.60 32.57
N VAL A 11 -16.57 -26.75 33.46
CA VAL A 11 -15.72 -25.64 33.95
C VAL A 11 -14.40 -25.49 33.18
N ALA A 12 -14.04 -26.44 32.29
CA ALA A 12 -12.74 -26.46 31.61
C ALA A 12 -12.80 -26.14 30.10
N CYS A 13 -13.78 -25.36 29.65
CA CYS A 13 -13.74 -24.76 28.30
C CYS A 13 -14.04 -23.26 28.37
N SER A 14 -13.30 -22.54 29.22
CA SER A 14 -13.10 -21.11 29.00
C SER A 14 -12.22 -20.97 27.75
N CYS A 15 -12.85 -21.04 26.57
CA CYS A 15 -12.24 -20.60 25.33
C CYS A 15 -11.92 -19.12 25.50
N HIS A 16 -10.73 -18.82 26.04
CA HIS A 16 -10.14 -17.51 25.89
C HIS A 16 -9.91 -17.35 24.39
N THR A 17 -10.88 -16.73 23.71
CA THR A 17 -10.69 -16.20 22.37
C THR A 17 -9.68 -15.08 22.52
N ALA A 18 -8.39 -15.43 22.57
CA ALA A 18 -7.32 -14.47 22.41
C ALA A 18 -7.47 -13.93 20.98
N GLY A 19 -8.09 -12.76 20.84
CA GLY A 19 -8.25 -12.11 19.55
C GLY A 19 -6.91 -12.08 18.82
N LYS A 20 -6.87 -12.59 17.59
CA LYS A 20 -5.65 -12.53 16.74
C LYS A 20 -5.30 -11.07 16.55
N LYS A 21 -4.04 -10.65 16.64
CA LYS A 21 -3.65 -9.24 16.39
C LYS A 21 -3.80 -8.90 14.90
N PHE A 22 -4.10 -7.64 14.58
CA PHE A 22 -4.18 -7.15 13.21
C PHE A 22 -2.91 -6.37 12.92
N ARG A 23 -2.12 -6.85 11.98
CA ARG A 23 -0.76 -6.39 11.69
C ARG A 23 -0.79 -5.47 10.47
N TRP A 24 -0.82 -4.17 10.71
CA TRP A 24 -0.72 -3.15 9.67
C TRP A 24 0.74 -2.95 9.27
N CYS A 25 1.05 -3.09 7.99
CA CYS A 25 2.39 -2.90 7.46
C CYS A 25 2.65 -1.43 7.13
N CYS A 26 3.76 -0.89 7.62
CA CYS A 26 4.20 0.50 7.46
C CYS A 26 5.53 0.50 6.69
N VAL A 27 5.73 1.48 5.80
CA VAL A 27 6.95 1.56 4.96
C VAL A 27 7.93 2.65 5.40
N SER A 28 7.63 3.36 6.49
CA SER A 28 8.52 4.38 7.05
C SER A 28 8.36 4.53 8.56
N ASP A 29 9.36 5.10 9.23
CA ASP A 29 9.28 5.43 10.67
C ASP A 29 8.13 6.41 10.98
N ARG A 30 7.80 7.29 10.03
CA ARG A 30 6.67 8.23 10.16
C ARG A 30 5.35 7.47 10.18
N GLU A 31 5.18 6.52 9.27
CA GLU A 31 4.01 5.65 9.24
C GLU A 31 3.94 4.75 10.48
N GLN A 32 5.05 4.16 10.90
CA GLN A 32 5.11 3.30 12.09
C GLN A 32 4.66 4.08 13.34
N ARG A 33 5.12 5.32 13.50
CA ARG A 33 4.67 6.21 14.59
C ARG A 33 3.17 6.51 14.50
N LYS A 34 2.68 6.89 13.32
CA LYS A 34 1.25 7.16 13.09
C LYS A 34 0.37 5.92 13.37
N CYS A 35 0.83 4.73 12.98
CA CYS A 35 0.16 3.47 13.27
C CYS A 35 0.13 3.17 14.78
N ALA A 36 1.23 3.43 15.49
CA ALA A 36 1.28 3.26 16.94
C ALA A 36 0.32 4.22 17.67
N ASP A 37 0.22 5.46 17.21
CA ASP A 37 -0.74 6.44 17.72
C ASP A 37 -2.18 6.00 17.47
N LEU A 38 -2.48 5.52 16.27
CA LEU A 38 -3.78 4.95 15.93
C LEU A 38 -4.12 3.75 16.82
N ALA A 39 -3.16 2.84 17.04
CA ALA A 39 -3.36 1.67 17.91
C ALA A 39 -3.69 2.08 19.35
N ARG A 40 -3.05 3.13 19.87
CA ARG A 40 -3.36 3.69 21.20
C ARG A 40 -4.74 4.34 21.24
N ALA A 41 -5.08 5.15 20.24
CA ALA A 41 -6.37 5.83 20.16
C ALA A 41 -7.54 4.83 20.07
N LEU A 42 -7.41 3.79 19.23
CA LEU A 42 -8.42 2.74 19.10
C LEU A 42 -8.61 1.97 20.41
N ALA A 43 -7.52 1.66 21.12
CA ALA A 43 -7.61 0.99 22.41
C ALA A 43 -8.30 1.84 23.50
N ALA A 44 -8.26 3.17 23.39
CA ALA A 44 -8.89 4.07 24.34
C ALA A 44 -10.39 4.31 24.04
N VAL A 45 -10.78 4.28 22.77
CA VAL A 45 -12.15 4.63 22.32
C VAL A 45 -13.04 3.41 22.15
N LEU A 46 -12.47 2.24 21.81
CA LEU A 46 -13.26 1.03 21.59
C LEU A 46 -13.62 0.33 22.90
N PRO A 47 -14.84 -0.23 23.04
CA PRO A 47 -15.22 -1.06 24.18
C PRO A 47 -14.25 -2.22 24.39
N ALA A 48 -14.00 -2.63 25.63
CA ALA A 48 -13.10 -3.75 25.93
C ALA A 48 -13.51 -5.05 25.20
N ALA A 49 -14.82 -5.30 25.06
CA ALA A 49 -15.34 -6.41 24.26
C ALA A 49 -15.00 -6.28 22.76
N ALA A 50 -15.03 -5.07 22.20
CA ALA A 50 -14.62 -4.82 20.82
C ALA A 50 -13.09 -4.93 20.67
N VAL A 51 -12.29 -4.47 21.64
CA VAL A 51 -10.83 -4.65 21.63
C VAL A 51 -10.41 -6.12 21.81
N ALA A 52 -11.25 -6.93 22.47
CA ALA A 52 -11.03 -8.37 22.64
C ALA A 52 -11.56 -9.19 21.45
N ALA A 53 -12.70 -8.80 20.87
CA ALA A 53 -13.33 -9.45 19.72
C ALA A 53 -12.65 -9.06 18.40
N PHE A 54 -12.28 -7.79 18.25
CA PHE A 54 -11.38 -7.35 17.21
C PHE A 54 -9.94 -7.55 17.63
N ALA A 55 -9.16 -7.75 16.59
CA ALA A 55 -7.74 -7.84 16.65
C ALA A 55 -7.09 -6.52 17.13
N LYS A 56 -6.36 -6.54 18.26
CA LYS A 56 -5.52 -5.39 18.66
C LYS A 56 -4.59 -5.01 17.50
N LEU A 57 -4.63 -3.73 17.10
CA LEU A 57 -3.78 -3.20 16.03
C LEU A 57 -2.30 -3.28 16.44
N SER A 58 -1.47 -3.79 15.55
CA SER A 58 -0.01 -3.92 15.66
C SER A 58 0.63 -3.40 14.39
N CYS A 59 1.80 -2.77 14.50
CA CYS A 59 2.47 -2.11 13.37
C CYS A 59 3.74 -2.88 12.98
N ILE A 60 3.84 -3.30 11.72
CA ILE A 60 4.97 -4.04 11.15
C ILE A 60 5.73 -3.10 10.21
N LEU A 61 7.00 -2.82 10.50
CA LEU A 61 7.83 -2.03 9.61
C LEU A 61 8.41 -2.89 8.47
N ALA A 62 8.38 -2.37 7.25
CA ALA A 62 9.05 -2.93 6.09
C ALA A 62 9.79 -1.84 5.29
N PRO A 63 10.81 -2.18 4.49
CA PRO A 63 11.53 -1.19 3.69
C PRO A 63 10.73 -0.62 2.51
N SER A 64 9.73 -1.35 2.01
CA SER A 64 8.96 -0.97 0.83
C SER A 64 7.54 -1.57 0.83
N THR A 65 6.67 -1.06 -0.04
CA THR A 65 5.33 -1.62 -0.30
C THR A 65 5.43 -3.04 -0.87
N ALA A 66 6.43 -3.32 -1.71
CA ALA A 66 6.71 -4.66 -2.22
C ALA A 66 7.06 -5.64 -1.10
N ASP A 67 7.87 -5.23 -0.13
CA ASP A 67 8.17 -6.03 1.06
C ASP A 67 6.91 -6.25 1.92
N CYS A 68 6.04 -5.24 2.06
CA CYS A 68 4.77 -5.41 2.75
C CYS A 68 3.87 -6.44 2.06
N ILE A 69 3.74 -6.39 0.74
CA ILE A 69 2.99 -7.37 -0.06
C ILE A 69 3.55 -8.78 0.18
N GLY A 70 4.87 -8.94 0.11
CA GLY A 70 5.53 -10.22 0.40
C GLY A 70 5.32 -10.70 1.84
N LYS A 71 5.35 -9.80 2.82
CA LYS A 71 5.02 -10.14 4.23
C LYS A 71 3.58 -10.58 4.39
N ILE A 72 2.62 -9.98 3.71
CA ILE A 72 1.21 -10.41 3.78
C ILE A 72 1.06 -11.81 3.19
N GLN A 73 1.64 -12.06 2.02
CA GLN A 73 1.64 -13.39 1.41
C GLN A 73 2.27 -14.46 2.32
N ALA A 74 3.37 -14.11 3.01
CA ALA A 74 4.04 -14.98 3.98
C ALA A 74 3.36 -15.04 5.36
N ASN A 75 2.15 -14.47 5.51
CA ASN A 75 1.41 -14.39 6.77
C ASN A 75 2.21 -13.73 7.92
N ARG A 76 3.03 -12.73 7.59
CA ARG A 76 3.84 -11.91 8.53
C ARG A 76 3.26 -10.51 8.73
N ALA A 77 2.29 -10.09 7.92
CA ALA A 77 1.46 -8.90 8.06
C ALA A 77 0.04 -9.22 7.57
N ASP A 78 -0.94 -8.37 7.86
CA ASP A 78 -2.36 -8.60 7.53
C ASP A 78 -2.91 -7.58 6.53
N ALA A 79 -2.43 -6.33 6.56
CA ALA A 79 -2.87 -5.29 5.62
C ALA A 79 -1.79 -4.23 5.36
N VAL A 80 -1.92 -3.57 4.21
CA VAL A 80 -1.12 -2.42 3.78
C VAL A 80 -1.98 -1.57 2.85
N THR A 81 -1.80 -0.25 2.87
CA THR A 81 -2.41 0.66 1.88
C THR A 81 -1.49 0.76 0.67
N LEU A 82 -2.05 0.67 -0.54
CA LEU A 82 -1.29 0.61 -1.80
C LEU A 82 -1.89 1.57 -2.83
N ASP A 83 -1.05 2.11 -3.70
CA ASP A 83 -1.52 2.75 -4.94
C ASP A 83 -2.14 1.70 -5.89
N ALA A 84 -3.07 2.09 -6.76
CA ALA A 84 -3.78 1.14 -7.63
C ALA A 84 -2.86 0.31 -8.55
N GLY A 85 -1.69 0.81 -8.95
CA GLY A 85 -0.70 0.06 -9.73
C GLY A 85 0.00 -1.01 -8.91
N GLU A 86 0.19 -0.74 -7.62
CA GLU A 86 0.70 -1.72 -6.65
C GLU A 86 -0.38 -2.75 -6.29
N VAL A 87 -1.65 -2.34 -6.17
CA VAL A 87 -2.80 -3.26 -6.02
C VAL A 87 -2.86 -4.25 -7.18
N TYR A 88 -2.69 -3.78 -8.42
CA TYR A 88 -2.62 -4.66 -9.59
C TYR A 88 -1.52 -5.72 -9.43
N THR A 89 -0.33 -5.29 -8.98
CA THR A 89 0.82 -6.17 -8.74
C THR A 89 0.53 -7.18 -7.63
N ALA A 90 0.00 -6.72 -6.49
CA ALA A 90 -0.37 -7.55 -5.35
C ALA A 90 -1.41 -8.62 -5.72
N ALA A 91 -2.42 -8.24 -6.52
CA ALA A 91 -3.45 -9.18 -6.95
C ALA A 91 -2.93 -10.20 -7.97
N LYS A 92 -2.23 -9.74 -9.02
CA LYS A 92 -1.81 -10.60 -10.14
C LYS A 92 -0.61 -11.48 -9.82
N GLN A 93 0.34 -10.98 -9.03
CA GLN A 93 1.60 -11.69 -8.76
C GLN A 93 1.61 -12.36 -7.39
N PHE A 94 0.89 -11.83 -6.40
CA PHE A 94 0.93 -12.34 -5.02
C PHE A 94 -0.39 -12.99 -4.57
N GLY A 95 -1.44 -12.93 -5.38
CA GLY A 95 -2.75 -13.51 -5.06
C GLY A 95 -3.46 -12.81 -3.90
N LEU A 96 -3.11 -11.54 -3.61
CA LEU A 96 -3.79 -10.75 -2.60
C LEU A 96 -5.10 -10.17 -3.13
N ILE A 97 -6.01 -9.80 -2.23
CA ILE A 97 -7.28 -9.17 -2.57
C ILE A 97 -7.37 -7.78 -1.95
N ALA A 98 -7.96 -6.83 -2.68
CA ALA A 98 -8.30 -5.52 -2.13
C ALA A 98 -9.60 -5.64 -1.32
N VAL A 99 -9.55 -5.32 -0.03
CA VAL A 99 -10.70 -5.43 0.89
C VAL A 99 -11.34 -4.09 1.23
N ALA A 100 -10.62 -2.98 1.01
CA ALA A 100 -11.06 -1.62 1.28
C ALA A 100 -10.46 -0.67 0.23
N LYS A 101 -11.12 0.47 0.01
CA LYS A 101 -10.63 1.58 -0.82
C LYS A 101 -10.84 2.91 -0.13
N GLU A 102 -9.98 3.86 -0.42
CA GLU A 102 -10.16 5.25 0.02
C GLU A 102 -11.29 5.92 -0.77
N MET A 103 -12.02 6.81 -0.11
CA MET A 103 -13.10 7.61 -0.69
C MET A 103 -12.87 9.07 -0.29
N TYR A 104 -12.85 9.97 -1.27
CA TYR A 104 -12.72 11.41 -1.08
C TYR A 104 -14.09 12.07 -1.26
N GLU A 105 -14.21 13.34 -0.85
CA GLU A 105 -15.48 14.10 -0.94
C GLU A 105 -16.04 14.12 -2.37
N ASP A 106 -15.16 14.29 -3.36
CA ASP A 106 -15.50 14.29 -4.79
C ASP A 106 -15.62 12.87 -5.41
N GLY A 107 -15.51 11.82 -4.59
CA GLY A 107 -15.63 10.42 -5.00
C GLY A 107 -14.36 9.60 -4.86
N GLY A 108 -14.34 8.43 -5.51
CA GLY A 108 -13.23 7.46 -5.43
C GLY A 108 -12.25 7.50 -6.61
N CYS A 109 -12.35 8.50 -7.49
CA CYS A 109 -11.51 8.59 -8.68
C CYS A 109 -10.36 9.58 -8.45
N VAL A 110 -9.16 9.21 -8.89
CA VAL A 110 -7.96 10.06 -8.81
C VAL A 110 -7.69 10.69 -10.17
N LEU A 111 -7.37 11.98 -10.18
CA LEU A 111 -6.91 12.69 -11.37
C LEU A 111 -5.38 12.71 -11.41
N ALA A 112 -4.79 12.30 -12.53
CA ALA A 112 -3.37 12.45 -12.78
C ALA A 112 -3.11 13.77 -13.52
N VAL A 113 -2.25 14.61 -12.97
CA VAL A 113 -1.90 15.92 -13.54
C VAL A 113 -0.39 16.08 -13.63
N ALA A 114 0.08 16.72 -14.70
CA ALA A 114 1.48 17.10 -14.86
C ALA A 114 1.63 18.58 -14.53
N LEU A 115 2.52 18.90 -13.58
CA LEU A 115 2.81 20.28 -13.17
C LEU A 115 4.08 20.77 -13.86
N VAL A 116 4.02 21.95 -14.48
CA VAL A 116 5.15 22.58 -15.14
C VAL A 116 5.36 23.99 -14.61
N ARG A 117 6.63 24.40 -14.44
CA ARG A 117 6.99 25.80 -14.16
C ARG A 117 7.20 26.61 -15.42
N ASN A 118 7.72 25.96 -16.46
CA ASN A 118 7.98 26.59 -17.74
C ASN A 118 6.72 26.54 -18.60
N SER A 119 6.12 27.70 -18.88
CA SER A 119 4.92 27.82 -19.70
C SER A 119 5.15 27.53 -21.18
N SER A 120 6.41 27.44 -21.65
CA SER A 120 6.71 27.01 -23.02
C SER A 120 6.68 25.50 -23.21
N LEU A 121 6.63 24.71 -22.12
CA LEU A 121 6.48 23.27 -22.20
C LEU A 121 5.04 22.89 -22.54
N SER A 122 4.91 22.05 -23.55
CA SER A 122 3.66 21.39 -23.92
C SER A 122 3.82 19.88 -23.79
N ILE A 123 2.69 19.17 -23.80
CA ILE A 123 2.66 17.70 -23.77
C ILE A 123 3.45 17.05 -24.92
N ARG A 124 3.68 17.78 -26.03
CA ARG A 124 4.41 17.31 -27.21
C ARG A 124 5.91 17.60 -27.16
N SER A 125 6.34 18.45 -26.22
CA SER A 125 7.72 18.95 -26.12
C SER A 125 8.39 18.49 -24.83
N LEU A 126 8.05 17.28 -24.37
CA LEU A 126 8.62 16.69 -23.15
C LEU A 126 9.94 15.96 -23.41
N GLN A 127 10.25 15.63 -24.66
CA GLN A 127 11.48 14.95 -25.03
C GLN A 127 12.71 15.83 -24.72
N GLY A 128 13.74 15.23 -24.13
CA GLY A 128 14.94 15.88 -23.60
C GLY A 128 14.72 16.62 -22.29
N THR A 129 13.54 16.53 -21.66
CA THR A 129 13.24 17.27 -20.42
C THR A 129 13.33 16.37 -19.19
N ARG A 130 13.62 16.99 -18.03
CA ARG A 130 13.62 16.30 -16.74
C ARG A 130 12.21 16.27 -16.17
N SER A 131 11.78 15.10 -15.74
CA SER A 131 10.48 14.87 -15.12
C SER A 131 10.64 14.27 -13.72
N CYS A 132 9.70 14.57 -12.83
CA CYS A 132 9.64 14.06 -11.46
C CYS A 132 8.35 13.25 -11.29
N HIS A 133 8.47 12.01 -10.83
CA HIS A 133 7.35 11.08 -10.66
C HIS A 133 7.19 10.70 -9.18
N SER A 134 5.95 10.44 -8.74
CA SER A 134 5.67 10.07 -7.34
C SER A 134 6.31 8.72 -6.95
N GLY A 135 6.33 7.76 -7.88
CA GLY A 135 6.97 6.46 -7.69
C GLY A 135 6.90 5.64 -8.96
N ALA A 136 7.88 4.74 -9.16
CA ALA A 136 7.84 3.80 -10.27
C ALA A 136 6.61 2.88 -10.11
N ARG A 137 5.91 2.61 -11.21
CA ARG A 137 4.70 1.75 -11.27
C ARG A 137 3.48 2.28 -10.49
N TRP A 138 3.57 3.45 -9.87
CA TRP A 138 2.40 4.12 -9.29
C TRP A 138 1.48 4.64 -10.39
N THR A 139 0.19 4.74 -10.09
CA THR A 139 -0.86 4.99 -11.08
C THR A 139 -0.74 6.39 -11.66
N ALA A 140 -0.87 7.41 -10.82
CA ALA A 140 -0.85 8.81 -11.25
C ALA A 140 0.55 9.26 -11.69
N GLY A 141 1.59 8.76 -11.02
CA GLY A 141 2.97 9.17 -11.27
C GLY A 141 3.64 8.47 -12.44
N TRP A 142 3.20 7.27 -12.82
CA TRP A 142 3.95 6.45 -13.79
C TRP A 142 3.03 5.87 -14.87
N SER A 143 2.11 4.98 -14.48
CA SER A 143 1.34 4.19 -15.44
C SER A 143 0.43 5.05 -16.32
N LEU A 144 -0.23 6.07 -15.75
CA LEU A 144 -1.08 6.99 -16.50
C LEU A 144 -0.30 7.91 -17.46
N PRO A 145 0.72 8.67 -17.03
CA PRO A 145 1.48 9.53 -17.94
C PRO A 145 2.21 8.72 -19.02
N LEU A 146 2.81 7.56 -18.67
CA LEU A 146 3.48 6.71 -19.65
C LEU A 146 2.49 6.14 -20.66
N GLY A 147 1.37 5.58 -20.19
CA GLY A 147 0.31 5.06 -21.06
C GLY A 147 -0.27 6.14 -21.99
N PHE A 148 -0.44 7.36 -21.47
CA PHE A 148 -0.87 8.50 -22.28
C PHE A 148 0.13 8.83 -23.39
N LEU A 149 1.42 8.99 -23.07
CA LEU A 149 2.45 9.34 -24.06
C LEU A 149 2.62 8.26 -25.13
N LEU A 150 2.59 6.99 -24.74
CA LEU A 150 2.64 5.85 -25.67
C LEU A 150 1.42 5.82 -26.59
N SER A 151 0.21 5.97 -26.06
CA SER A 151 -1.03 5.98 -26.86
C SER A 151 -1.10 7.10 -27.90
N ARG A 152 -0.33 8.17 -27.70
CA ARG A 152 -0.25 9.33 -28.58
C ARG A 152 0.98 9.34 -29.47
N ASN A 153 1.84 8.32 -29.38
CA ASN A 153 3.14 8.25 -30.05
C ASN A 153 4.06 9.45 -29.74
N TYR A 154 3.95 10.02 -28.54
CA TYR A 154 4.85 11.10 -28.08
C TYR A 154 6.11 10.56 -27.39
N LEU A 155 6.08 9.30 -26.97
CA LEU A 155 7.23 8.59 -26.46
C LEU A 155 7.56 7.43 -27.40
N PRO A 156 8.71 7.46 -28.11
CA PRO A 156 9.16 6.31 -28.87
C PRO A 156 9.55 5.20 -27.90
N TRP A 157 8.92 4.04 -28.01
CA TRP A 157 9.23 2.87 -27.21
C TRP A 157 9.59 1.71 -28.12
N ALA A 158 10.83 1.23 -28.05
CA ALA A 158 11.23 0.03 -28.75
C ALA A 158 10.54 -1.17 -28.09
N GLU A 159 9.81 -1.96 -28.89
CA GLU A 159 9.03 -3.13 -28.42
C GLU A 159 9.89 -4.15 -27.65
N GLU A 160 11.20 -4.15 -27.90
CA GLU A 160 12.21 -5.00 -27.29
C GLU A 160 12.67 -4.52 -25.89
N GLN A 161 12.39 -3.27 -25.51
CA GLN A 161 12.73 -2.75 -24.19
C GLN A 161 11.60 -3.07 -23.19
N PRO A 162 11.85 -3.89 -22.17
CA PRO A 162 10.84 -4.14 -21.14
C PRO A 162 10.56 -2.85 -20.37
N LEU A 163 9.31 -2.61 -19.98
CA LEU A 163 8.90 -1.45 -19.18
C LEU A 163 9.69 -1.32 -17.85
N SER A 164 10.33 -2.40 -17.41
CA SER A 164 11.27 -2.41 -16.27
C SER A 164 12.60 -1.70 -16.54
N GLN A 165 12.97 -1.48 -17.80
CA GLN A 165 14.16 -0.72 -18.22
C GLN A 165 13.91 0.78 -18.39
N GLY A 166 12.67 1.25 -18.24
CA GLY A 166 12.40 2.65 -17.91
C GLY A 166 12.95 2.91 -16.51
N GLN A 167 14.27 3.03 -16.39
CA GLN A 167 14.97 3.17 -15.13
C GLN A 167 14.70 4.57 -14.59
N CYS A 168 13.66 4.69 -13.78
CA CYS A 168 13.82 5.54 -12.62
C CYS A 168 14.80 4.81 -11.67
N VAL A 169 15.96 5.41 -11.41
CA VAL A 169 16.83 4.97 -10.33
C VAL A 169 16.11 5.30 -9.02
N GLN A 170 15.29 4.37 -8.51
CA GLN A 170 14.90 4.39 -7.11
C GLN A 170 16.16 4.05 -6.31
N SER A 171 16.93 5.06 -5.94
CA SER A 171 17.95 4.91 -4.92
C SER A 171 17.23 4.46 -3.65
N LEU A 172 17.60 3.29 -3.12
CA LEU A 172 17.06 2.69 -1.90
C LEU A 172 17.22 3.59 -0.66
N SER A 173 17.88 4.75 -0.80
CA SER A 173 18.18 5.72 0.25
C SER A 173 17.60 7.12 0.03
N ASP A 174 16.86 7.41 -1.06
CA ASP A 174 16.34 8.77 -1.32
C ASP A 174 14.81 8.89 -1.15
N PRO A 175 14.32 9.76 -0.25
CA PRO A 175 12.90 10.10 -0.14
C PRO A 175 12.42 11.06 -1.25
N HIS A 176 13.14 11.14 -2.37
CA HIS A 176 12.92 12.11 -3.45
C HIS A 176 12.14 11.50 -4.63
N PRO A 177 11.38 12.31 -5.40
CA PRO A 177 10.63 11.83 -6.54
C PRO A 177 11.54 11.20 -7.61
N CYS A 178 11.00 10.21 -8.30
CA CYS A 178 11.65 9.52 -9.39
C CYS A 178 12.01 10.49 -10.52
N VAL A 179 13.30 10.69 -10.80
CA VAL A 179 13.73 11.57 -11.91
C VAL A 179 13.98 10.74 -13.16
N GLN A 180 13.21 11.01 -14.21
CA GLN A 180 13.41 10.42 -15.52
C GLN A 180 13.65 11.52 -16.57
N SER A 181 14.60 11.29 -17.47
CA SER A 181 14.72 12.08 -18.69
C SER A 181 13.73 11.50 -19.71
N LEU A 182 12.74 12.30 -20.08
CA LEU A 182 11.79 11.97 -21.16
C LEU A 182 12.39 12.30 -22.52
#